data_AF-A0A7W0GBY5-F1
#
_entry.id   AF-A0A7W0GBY5-F1
#
_cell.length_a   1.000
_cell.length_b   1.000
_cell.length_c   1.000
_cell.angle_alpha   90.00
_cell.angle_beta   90.00
_cell.angle_gamma   90.00
#
_symmetry.space_group_name_H-M   'P 1'
#
loop_
_entity.id
_entity.type
_entity.pdbx_description
1 polymer ?
#
loop_
_entity_poly.entity_id
_entity_poly.type
_entity_poly.pdbx_seq_one_letter_code
_entity_poly.pdbx_strand_id
1 'polypeptide(L)'
;MEELGAALVLMALAAAVLAGLYAVHLLLVVDREPLAADPFLSGHPPTEHAVSRYHVRWYAVTLLFLAFDMEMVFMFPWALVVADLGLAAVVEMFGFLAILLVGVLYAWREGALRWT
;
A
#
# COMPACT_ATOMS: atom_id res chain seq x y z
N MET A 1 12.97 0.31 -24.14
CA MET A 1 12.21 -0.88 -24.60
C MET A 1 12.80 -2.16 -24.04
N GLU A 2 14.12 -2.34 -24.07
CA GLU A 2 14.79 -3.53 -23.50
C GLU A 2 14.59 -3.65 -21.97
N GLU A 3 14.66 -2.55 -21.23
CA GLU A 3 14.44 -2.55 -19.77
C GLU A 3 13.01 -2.97 -19.37
N LEU A 4 12.00 -2.48 -20.12
CA LEU A 4 10.62 -2.91 -19.94
C LEU A 4 10.45 -4.40 -20.26
N GLY A 5 11.14 -4.88 -21.31
CA GLY A 5 11.21 -6.29 -21.64
C GLY A 5 11.79 -7.13 -20.51
N ALA A 6 12.91 -6.71 -19.92
CA ALA A 6 13.54 -7.38 -18.78
C ALA A 6 12.62 -7.42 -17.56
N ALA A 7 11.94 -6.31 -17.24
CA ALA A 7 10.97 -6.26 -16.14
C ALA A 7 9.80 -7.21 -16.35
N LEU A 8 9.23 -7.25 -17.57
CA LEU A 8 8.14 -8.17 -17.93
C LEU A 8 8.58 -9.63 -17.81
N VAL A 9 9.79 -9.96 -18.27
CA VAL A 9 10.35 -11.31 -18.16
C VAL A 9 10.54 -11.71 -16.70
N LEU A 10 11.04 -10.82 -15.84
CA LEU A 10 11.19 -11.10 -14.41
C LEU A 10 9.84 -11.32 -13.72
N MET A 11 8.84 -10.51 -14.02
CA MET A 11 7.48 -10.70 -13.49
C MET A 11 6.87 -12.02 -13.96
N ALA A 12 7.03 -12.36 -15.24
CA ALA A 12 6.55 -13.63 -15.79
C ALA A 12 7.26 -14.84 -15.16
N LEU A 13 8.58 -14.75 -14.94
CA LEU A 13 9.34 -15.78 -14.26
C LEU A 13 8.88 -15.95 -12.80
N ALA A 14 8.70 -14.86 -12.07
CA ALA A 14 8.20 -14.90 -10.69
C ALA A 14 6.81 -15.56 -10.62
N ALA A 15 5.90 -15.19 -11.52
CA ALA A 15 4.59 -15.81 -11.63
C ALA A 15 4.67 -17.29 -11.99
N ALA A 16 5.56 -17.68 -12.92
CA ALA A 16 5.77 -19.07 -13.30
C ALA A 16 6.34 -19.91 -12.15
N VAL A 17 7.25 -19.36 -11.35
CA VAL A 17 7.78 -20.01 -10.15
C VAL A 17 6.67 -20.21 -9.12
N LEU A 18 5.87 -19.17 -8.83
CA LEU A 18 4.74 -19.28 -7.89
C LEU A 18 3.70 -20.30 -8.38
N ALA A 19 3.36 -20.27 -9.66
CA ALA A 19 2.45 -21.24 -10.27
C ALA A 19 3.02 -22.65 -10.25
N GLY A 20 4.33 -22.83 -10.50
CA GLY A 20 5.02 -24.10 -10.42
C GLY A 20 5.03 -24.66 -9.01
N LEU A 21 5.33 -23.85 -7.99
CA LEU A 21 5.26 -24.24 -6.59
C LEU A 21 3.83 -24.64 -6.19
N TYR A 22 2.84 -23.89 -6.64
CA TYR A 22 1.43 -24.20 -6.41
C TYR A 22 1.01 -25.51 -7.12
N ALA A 23 1.48 -25.74 -8.36
CA ALA A 23 1.22 -26.98 -9.09
C ALA A 23 1.88 -28.19 -8.40
N VAL A 24 3.12 -28.05 -7.94
CA VAL A 24 3.80 -29.09 -7.13
C VAL A 24 3.01 -29.37 -5.85
N HIS A 25 2.53 -28.33 -5.15
CA HIS A 25 1.65 -28.51 -4.00
C HIS A 25 0.39 -29.31 -4.37
N LEU A 26 -0.32 -28.95 -5.44
CA LEU A 26 -1.54 -29.66 -5.86
C LEU A 26 -1.30 -31.12 -6.31
N LEU A 27 -0.10 -31.43 -6.80
CA LEU A 27 0.31 -32.78 -7.19
C LEU A 27 0.74 -33.64 -6.00
N LEU A 28 1.32 -33.02 -4.96
CA LEU A 28 1.87 -33.72 -3.79
C LEU A 28 0.93 -33.72 -2.57
N VAL A 29 -0.12 -32.88 -2.57
CA VAL A 29 -1.05 -32.80 -1.45
C VAL A 29 -1.82 -34.12 -1.29
N VAL A 30 -1.71 -34.71 -0.10
CA VAL A 30 -2.33 -36.00 0.24
C VAL A 30 -3.83 -35.86 0.48
N ASP A 31 -4.21 -34.79 1.17
CA ASP A 31 -5.60 -34.44 1.44
C ASP A 31 -5.87 -33.00 1.00
N ARG A 32 -6.85 -32.85 0.11
CA ARG A 32 -7.26 -31.56 -0.45
C ARG A 32 -8.31 -30.88 0.39
N GLU A 33 -8.88 -31.57 1.36
CA GLU A 33 -9.86 -30.96 2.26
C GLU A 33 -9.18 -29.87 3.10
N PRO A 34 -9.73 -28.64 3.10
CA PRO A 34 -9.23 -27.60 3.99
C PRO A 34 -9.30 -28.10 5.43
N LEU A 35 -8.17 -28.04 6.13
CA LEU A 35 -8.14 -28.38 7.55
C LEU A 35 -9.09 -27.42 8.28
N ALA A 36 -10.14 -27.94 8.90
CA ALA A 36 -11.02 -27.17 9.77
C ALA A 36 -10.25 -26.81 11.04
N ALA A 37 -9.52 -25.69 10.99
CA ALA A 37 -8.71 -25.19 12.09
C ALA A 37 -9.31 -23.89 12.63
N ASP A 38 -9.61 -23.91 13.93
CA ASP A 38 -9.98 -22.71 14.67
C ASP A 38 -8.76 -21.77 14.84
N PRO A 39 -8.99 -20.46 15.10
CA PRO A 39 -7.91 -19.51 15.33
C PRO A 39 -6.95 -19.96 16.45
N PHE A 40 -5.67 -20.14 16.11
CA PHE A 40 -4.64 -20.73 16.98
C PHE A 40 -4.36 -19.95 18.28
N LEU A 41 -4.50 -18.61 18.29
CA LEU A 41 -4.07 -17.77 19.42
C LEU A 41 -5.20 -17.10 20.21
N SER A 42 -6.38 -16.86 19.64
CA SER A 42 -7.40 -15.97 20.26
C SER A 42 -8.75 -16.62 20.57
N GLY A 43 -8.90 -17.94 20.42
CA GLY A 43 -9.86 -18.73 21.21
C GLY A 43 -11.36 -18.46 21.02
N HIS A 44 -11.80 -17.84 19.92
CA HIS A 44 -13.22 -17.82 19.56
C HIS A 44 -13.40 -17.98 18.05
N PRO A 45 -14.42 -18.76 17.61
CA PRO A 45 -14.79 -18.79 16.21
C PRO A 45 -15.15 -17.36 15.77
N PRO A 46 -14.78 -16.96 14.53
CA PRO A 46 -15.09 -15.63 14.04
C PRO A 46 -16.59 -15.36 14.16
N THR A 47 -16.96 -14.34 14.93
CA THR A 47 -18.36 -13.96 15.18
C THR A 47 -18.96 -13.19 14.01
N GLU A 48 -18.11 -12.65 13.14
CA GLU A 48 -18.51 -11.86 11.98
C GLU A 48 -17.90 -12.42 10.69
N HIS A 49 -18.59 -12.15 9.58
CA HIS A 49 -18.11 -12.52 8.25
C HIS A 49 -16.82 -11.77 7.92
N ALA A 50 -15.90 -12.40 7.16
CA ALA A 50 -14.62 -11.79 6.77
C ALA A 50 -14.74 -10.42 6.06
N VAL A 51 -15.88 -10.15 5.43
CA VAL A 51 -16.20 -8.90 4.72
C VAL A 51 -17.16 -7.97 5.49
N SER A 52 -17.38 -8.23 6.78
CA SER A 52 -18.18 -7.37 7.64
C SER A 52 -17.57 -5.96 7.72
N ARG A 53 -18.40 -4.97 8.11
CA ARG A 53 -17.96 -3.59 8.23
C ARG A 53 -17.09 -3.43 9.47
N TYR A 54 -15.78 -3.33 9.25
CA TYR A 54 -14.83 -2.95 10.29
C TYR A 54 -14.97 -1.47 10.66
N HIS A 55 -14.37 -1.09 11.79
CA HIS A 55 -14.37 0.29 12.27
C HIS A 55 -13.93 1.30 11.19
N VAL A 56 -14.68 2.40 11.08
CA VAL A 56 -14.46 3.48 10.09
C VAL A 56 -13.07 4.14 10.15
N ARG A 57 -12.35 3.97 11.26
CA ARG A 57 -11.03 4.59 11.52
C ARG A 57 -10.03 4.29 10.39
N TRP A 58 -10.07 3.09 9.82
CA TRP A 58 -9.17 2.70 8.73
C TRP A 58 -9.42 3.49 7.44
N TYR A 59 -10.66 3.92 7.18
CA TYR A 59 -10.95 4.76 6.02
C TYR A 59 -10.27 6.11 6.10
N ALA A 60 -10.30 6.77 7.25
CA ALA A 60 -9.66 8.07 7.44
C ALA A 60 -8.14 7.98 7.25
N VAL A 61 -7.51 6.92 7.78
CA VAL A 61 -6.07 6.66 7.61
C VAL A 61 -5.73 6.40 6.14
N THR A 62 -6.51 5.58 5.44
CA THR A 62 -6.28 5.28 4.01
C THR A 62 -6.45 6.51 3.13
N LEU A 63 -7.47 7.34 3.38
CA LEU A 63 -7.67 8.58 2.64
C LEU A 63 -6.54 9.58 2.88
N LEU A 64 -6.06 9.68 4.12
CA LEU A 64 -4.90 10.50 4.45
C LEU A 64 -3.63 9.98 3.75
N PHE A 65 -3.40 8.66 3.79
CA PHE A 65 -2.29 8.03 3.07
C PHE A 65 -2.35 8.30 1.57
N LEU A 66 -3.53 8.13 0.94
CA LEU A 66 -3.70 8.39 -0.48
C LEU A 66 -3.45 9.85 -0.85
N ALA A 67 -3.95 10.79 -0.04
CA ALA A 67 -3.72 12.22 -0.25
C ALA A 67 -2.24 12.58 -0.14
N PHE A 68 -1.51 11.95 0.80
CA PHE A 68 -0.07 12.13 0.98
C PHE A 68 0.73 11.45 -0.14
N ASP A 69 0.39 10.23 -0.55
CA ASP A 69 1.09 9.49 -1.61
C ASP A 69 1.04 10.22 -2.96
N MET A 70 0.00 11.01 -3.22
CA MET A 70 -0.04 11.88 -4.39
C MET A 70 1.09 12.92 -4.44
N GLU A 71 1.75 13.25 -3.33
CA GLU A 71 2.89 14.17 -3.31
C GLU A 71 4.07 13.65 -4.14
N MET A 72 4.30 12.33 -4.12
CA MET A 72 5.43 11.70 -4.82
C MET A 72 5.31 11.88 -6.33
N VAL A 73 4.08 11.87 -6.85
CA VAL A 73 3.79 12.11 -8.27
C VAL A 73 4.24 13.52 -8.69
N PHE A 74 4.17 14.50 -7.79
CA PHE A 74 4.65 15.87 -8.05
C PHE A 74 6.14 16.05 -7.76
N MET A 75 6.68 15.33 -6.77
CA MET A 75 8.10 15.40 -6.43
C MET A 75 9.00 14.83 -7.52
N PHE A 76 8.61 13.76 -8.22
CA PHE A 76 9.46 13.13 -9.24
C PHE A 76 9.80 14.08 -10.40
N PRO A 77 8.83 14.71 -11.09
CA PRO A 77 9.14 15.68 -12.14
C PRO A 77 9.95 16.86 -11.63
N TRP A 78 9.60 17.38 -10.44
CA TRP A 78 10.33 18.48 -9.82
C TRP A 78 11.81 18.15 -9.57
N ALA A 79 12.11 16.95 -9.06
CA ALA A 79 13.47 16.51 -8.78
C ALA A 79 14.36 16.47 -10.04
N LEU A 80 13.75 16.28 -11.22
CA LEU A 80 14.46 16.29 -12.50
C LEU A 80 14.81 17.70 -12.99
N VAL A 81 14.02 18.71 -12.62
CA VAL A 81 14.13 20.07 -13.20
C VAL A 81 14.61 21.13 -12.19
N VAL A 82 14.66 20.79 -10.89
CA VAL A 82 15.02 21.74 -9.81
C VAL A 82 16.38 22.41 -10.02
N ALA A 83 17.34 21.72 -10.62
CA ALA A 83 18.67 22.27 -10.92
C ALA A 83 18.61 23.41 -11.95
N ASP A 84 17.68 23.32 -12.91
CA ASP A 84 17.51 24.31 -13.98
C ASP A 84 16.65 25.51 -13.53
N LEU A 85 15.62 25.26 -12.72
CA LEU A 85 14.72 26.29 -12.20
C LEU A 85 15.27 27.03 -10.96
N GLY A 86 16.26 26.44 -10.27
CA GLY A 86 16.92 27.04 -9.12
C GLY A 86 15.98 27.27 -7.93
N LEU A 87 16.24 28.33 -7.16
CA LEU A 87 15.58 28.60 -5.88
C LEU A 87 14.05 28.72 -5.96
N ALA A 88 13.50 29.20 -7.07
CA ALA A 88 12.05 29.34 -7.24
C ALA A 88 11.33 27.99 -7.13
N ALA A 89 11.84 26.97 -7.82
CA ALA A 89 11.29 25.62 -7.76
C ALA A 89 11.40 25.01 -6.35
N VAL A 90 12.45 25.33 -5.59
CA VAL A 90 12.58 24.87 -4.20
C VAL A 90 11.48 25.48 -3.34
N VAL A 91 11.27 26.80 -3.44
CA VAL A 91 10.23 27.50 -2.65
C VAL A 91 8.84 26.97 -2.99
N GLU A 92 8.53 26.77 -4.28
CA GLU A 92 7.25 26.24 -4.72
C GLU A 92 7.00 24.82 -4.17
N MET A 93 8.00 23.94 -4.23
CA MET A 93 7.88 22.57 -3.72
C MET A 93 7.68 22.53 -2.20
N PHE A 94 8.48 23.28 -1.45
CA PHE A 94 8.29 23.35 0.01
C PHE A 94 6.97 24.03 0.39
N GLY A 95 6.48 24.97 -0.42
CA GLY A 95 5.14 25.53 -0.29
C GLY A 95 4.05 24.48 -0.49
N PHE A 96 4.17 23.64 -1.53
CA PHE A 96 3.27 22.52 -1.77
C PHE A 96 3.27 21.51 -0.60
N LEU A 97 4.45 21.08 -0.13
CA LEU A 97 4.58 20.20 1.03
C LEU A 97 3.94 20.82 2.28
N ALA A 98 4.11 22.13 2.51
CA ALA A 98 3.51 22.81 3.64
C ALA A 98 1.97 22.76 3.59
N ILE A 99 1.35 22.91 2.41
CA ILE A 99 -0.10 22.80 2.25
C ILE A 99 -0.58 21.39 2.58
N LEU A 100 0.11 20.35 2.12
CA LEU A 100 -0.22 18.96 2.47
C LEU A 100 -0.06 18.69 3.97
N LEU A 101 1.01 19.22 4.58
CA LEU A 101 1.24 19.11 6.01
C LEU A 101 0.12 19.75 6.84
N VAL A 102 -0.46 20.86 6.38
CA VAL A 102 -1.66 21.46 7.02
C VAL A 102 -2.83 20.47 7.04
N GLY A 103 -3.03 19.69 5.97
CA GLY A 103 -4.04 18.64 5.93
C GLY A 103 -3.81 17.56 6.98
N VAL A 104 -2.55 17.11 7.14
CA VAL A 104 -2.16 16.13 8.17
C VAL A 104 -2.38 16.69 9.58
N LEU A 105 -1.97 17.94 9.82
CA LEU A 105 -2.16 18.62 11.10
C LEU A 105 -3.64 18.77 11.44
N TYR A 106 -4.48 19.10 10.46
CA TYR A 106 -5.93 19.16 10.63
C TYR A 106 -6.52 17.79 11.00
N ALA A 107 -6.14 16.73 10.29
CA ALA A 107 -6.58 15.36 10.58
C ALA A 107 -6.16 14.90 11.98
N TRP A 108 -4.96 15.28 12.42
CA TRP A 108 -4.51 15.04 13.79
C TRP A 108 -5.37 15.79 14.82
N ARG A 109 -5.65 17.08 14.58
CA ARG A 109 -6.50 17.90 15.45
C ARG A 109 -7.90 17.31 15.62
N GLU A 110 -8.49 16.79 14.53
CA GLU A 110 -9.81 16.13 14.55
C GLU A 110 -9.78 14.73 15.17
N GLY A 111 -8.61 14.24 15.57
CA GLY A 111 -8.47 12.96 16.24
C GLY A 111 -8.61 11.75 15.33
N ALA A 112 -8.50 11.93 14.00
CA ALA A 112 -8.47 10.82 13.04
C ALA A 112 -7.31 9.85 13.33
N LEU A 113 -6.25 10.35 13.98
CA LEU A 113 -5.05 9.60 14.37
C LEU A 113 -5.03 9.17 15.85
N ARG A 114 -6.15 9.26 16.59
CA ARG A 114 -6.20 8.75 17.97
C ARG A 114 -6.32 7.23 17.93
N TRP A 115 -5.59 6.53 18.80
CA TRP A 115 -5.51 5.06 18.86
C TRP A 115 -6.08 4.45 20.16
N THR A 116 -6.61 5.31 21.01
CA THR A 116 -7.39 4.99 22.22
C THR A 116 -8.78 5.57 22.05
#